data_AF-A0A6M3IEZ2-F1
#
_entry.id   AF-A0A6M3IEZ2-F1
#
_cell.length_a   1.000
_cell.length_b   1.000
_cell.length_c   1.000
_cell.angle_alpha   90.00
_cell.angle_beta   90.00
_cell.angle_gamma   90.00
#
_symmetry.space_group_name_H-M   'P 1'
#
loop_
_entity.id
_entity.type
_entity.pdbx_description
1 polymer ?
#
loop_
_entity_poly.entity_id
_entity_poly.type
_entity_poly.pdbx_seq_one_letter_code
_entity_poly.pdbx_strand_id
1 'polypeptide(L)'
;MNYKNTKQGKRADLGNVFFRSGWEANYARYLEWRKKNGDIAEWDYEVDEFQFPVKRGTRFYLTDFKVTLIDGSVEYHEVKGFMTQKANTALKRMAKYYPDIKIELIDGKRYAAIVRQVGKIIKSWE
;
A
#
# COMPACT_ATOMS: atom_id res chain seq x y z
N MET A 1 -6.44 21.74 17.31
CA MET A 1 -6.60 20.92 16.08
C MET A 1 -5.81 19.63 16.28
N ASN A 2 -6.50 18.48 16.31
CA ASN A 2 -5.92 17.18 16.63
C ASN A 2 -4.88 16.76 15.57
N TYR A 3 -3.61 16.71 15.94
CA TYR A 3 -2.61 15.97 15.19
C TYR A 3 -3.01 14.49 15.24
N LYS A 4 -3.47 13.93 14.11
CA LYS A 4 -3.57 12.47 13.97
C LYS A 4 -2.15 11.92 14.09
N ASN A 5 -1.80 11.39 15.26
CA ASN A 5 -0.53 10.71 15.52
C ASN A 5 -0.44 9.47 14.62
N THR A 6 0.03 9.68 13.39
CA THR A 6 0.33 8.60 12.46
C THR A 6 1.67 8.01 12.92
N LYS A 7 1.69 6.72 13.27
CA LYS A 7 2.91 6.02 13.72
C LYS A 7 3.91 5.81 12.58
N GLN A 8 4.67 6.85 12.23
CA GLN A 8 5.71 6.81 11.20
C GLN A 8 7.03 6.26 11.75
N GLY A 9 7.93 5.86 10.86
CA GLY A 9 9.32 5.54 11.23
C GLY A 9 9.85 4.25 10.62
N LYS A 10 11.12 3.96 10.92
CA LYS A 10 11.78 2.71 10.51
C LYS A 10 11.28 1.52 11.31
N ARG A 11 11.23 0.33 10.70
CA ARG A 11 10.89 -0.93 11.36
C ARG A 11 12.01 -1.96 11.18
N ALA A 12 12.61 -2.39 12.28
CA ALA A 12 13.75 -3.29 12.26
C ALA A 12 13.39 -4.68 11.69
N ASP A 13 12.16 -5.15 11.94
CA ASP A 13 11.64 -6.41 11.42
C ASP A 13 11.40 -6.39 9.90
N LEU A 14 11.39 -5.21 9.29
CA LEU A 14 11.21 -4.98 7.85
C LEU A 14 12.46 -4.35 7.24
N GLY A 15 13.65 -4.79 7.68
CA GLY A 15 14.92 -4.34 7.10
C GLY A 15 15.23 -2.86 7.30
N ASN A 16 14.71 -2.23 8.37
CA ASN A 16 14.84 -0.79 8.64
C ASN A 16 14.22 0.13 7.57
N VAL A 17 13.25 -0.39 6.78
CA VAL A 17 12.44 0.43 5.87
C VAL A 17 11.62 1.44 6.66
N PHE A 18 11.56 2.68 6.17
CA PHE A 18 10.76 3.77 6.75
C PHE A 18 9.34 3.74 6.17
N PHE A 19 8.33 3.65 7.03
CA PHE A 19 6.92 3.67 6.62
C PHE A 19 6.23 4.98 7.01
N ARG A 20 5.31 5.45 6.17
CA ARG A 20 4.54 6.69 6.38
C ARG A 20 3.31 6.49 7.25
N SER A 21 2.99 5.25 7.62
CA SER A 21 1.98 4.94 8.63
C SER A 21 2.17 3.55 9.26
N GLY A 22 1.57 3.36 10.45
CA GLY A 22 1.51 2.04 11.09
C GLY A 22 0.68 1.03 10.29
N TRP A 23 -0.30 1.51 9.50
CA TRP A 23 -1.08 0.64 8.59
C TRP A 23 -0.21 0.12 7.45
N GLU A 24 0.63 0.96 6.85
CA GLU A 24 1.60 0.52 5.84
C GLU A 24 2.61 -0.47 6.45
N ALA A 25 3.15 -0.19 7.63
CA ALA A 25 4.07 -1.11 8.29
C ALA A 25 3.41 -2.49 8.56
N ASN A 26 2.18 -2.50 9.07
CA ASN A 26 1.43 -3.74 9.26
C ASN A 26 1.08 -4.43 7.94
N TYR A 27 0.76 -3.68 6.90
CA TYR A 27 0.49 -4.23 5.59
C TYR A 27 1.74 -4.85 4.95
N ALA A 28 2.91 -4.23 5.12
CA ALA A 28 4.19 -4.81 4.71
C ALA A 28 4.45 -6.14 5.41
N ARG A 29 4.17 -6.25 6.72
CA ARG A 29 4.26 -7.54 7.45
C ARG A 29 3.28 -8.58 6.90
N TYR A 30 2.09 -8.16 6.50
CA TYR A 30 1.12 -9.05 5.86
C TYR A 30 1.60 -9.54 4.49
N LEU A 31 2.17 -8.67 3.65
CA LEU A 31 2.78 -9.07 2.38
C LEU A 31 3.96 -10.02 2.59
N GLU A 32 4.82 -9.75 3.58
CA GLU A 32 5.91 -10.65 3.94
C GLU A 32 5.41 -12.03 4.42
N TRP A 33 4.33 -12.06 5.19
CA TRP A 33 3.68 -13.31 5.58
C TRP A 33 3.09 -14.06 4.38
N ARG A 34 2.42 -13.36 3.45
CA ARG A 34 1.91 -13.93 2.20
C ARG A 34 3.04 -14.51 1.33
N LYS A 35 4.15 -13.79 1.21
CA LYS A 35 5.35 -14.24 0.48
C LYS A 35 5.88 -15.53 1.08
N LYS A 36 6.03 -15.60 2.41
CA LYS A 36 6.48 -16.80 3.12
C LYS A 36 5.57 -18.01 2.94
N ASN A 37 4.27 -17.78 2.76
CA ASN A 37 3.30 -18.84 2.49
C ASN A 37 3.22 -19.25 1.00
N GLY A 38 3.90 -18.53 0.10
CA GLY A 38 3.80 -18.75 -1.34
C GLY A 38 2.54 -18.18 -2.00
N ASP A 39 1.86 -17.22 -1.36
CA ASP A 39 0.67 -16.55 -1.92
C ASP A 39 1.02 -15.44 -2.93
N ILE A 40 2.23 -14.88 -2.83
CA ILE A 40 2.81 -13.88 -3.74
C ILE A 40 4.30 -14.19 -3.93
N ALA A 41 4.87 -13.75 -5.04
CA ALA A 41 6.28 -13.96 -5.32
C ALA A 41 7.14 -12.92 -4.59
N GLU A 42 6.82 -11.64 -4.76
CA GLU A 42 7.61 -10.53 -4.23
C GLU A 42 6.74 -9.31 -3.93
N TRP A 43 7.28 -8.41 -3.10
CA TRP A 43 6.69 -7.10 -2.86
C TRP A 43 7.77 -6.03 -2.64
N ASP A 44 7.49 -4.81 -3.09
CA ASP A 44 8.34 -3.63 -2.91
C ASP A 44 7.52 -2.47 -2.36
N TYR A 45 8.18 -1.56 -1.61
CA TYR A 45 7.54 -0.38 -1.00
C TYR A 45 8.01 0.92 -1.68
N GLU A 46 7.05 1.76 -2.08
CA GLU A 46 7.29 3.08 -2.68
C GLU A 46 8.31 3.10 -3.85
N VAL A 47 8.30 2.10 -4.73
CA VAL A 47 9.25 2.01 -5.86
C VAL A 47 8.79 2.67 -7.15
N ASP A 48 7.49 2.65 -7.45
CA ASP A 48 6.96 3.09 -8.75
C ASP A 48 6.09 4.36 -8.60
N GLU A 49 6.47 5.41 -9.33
CA GLU A 49 5.71 6.67 -9.44
C GLU A 49 5.12 6.82 -10.84
N PHE A 50 3.82 7.12 -10.89
CA PHE A 50 3.08 7.34 -12.14
C PHE A 50 2.91 8.82 -12.44
N GLN A 51 3.24 9.24 -13.67
CA GLN A 51 3.11 10.62 -14.12
C GLN A 51 1.91 10.81 -15.05
N PHE A 52 1.00 11.69 -14.67
CA PHE A 52 -0.16 12.02 -15.49
C PHE A 52 0.12 13.21 -16.43
N PRO A 53 -0.39 13.20 -17.68
CA PRO A 53 -0.20 14.26 -18.67
C PRO A 53 -1.11 15.48 -18.40
N VAL A 54 -1.00 16.05 -17.20
CA VAL A 54 -1.79 17.19 -16.71
C VAL A 54 -0.88 18.31 -16.21
N LYS A 55 -1.28 19.56 -16.46
CA LYS A 55 -0.47 20.75 -16.11
C LYS A 55 -0.65 21.22 -14.66
N ARG A 56 -1.77 20.89 -14.01
CA ARG A 56 -2.12 21.31 -12.63
C ARG A 56 -2.79 20.17 -11.83
N GLY A 57 -2.74 20.27 -10.51
CA GLY A 57 -3.30 19.28 -9.57
C GLY A 57 -2.38 18.08 -9.35
N THR A 58 -2.96 16.89 -9.12
CA THR A 58 -2.23 15.63 -8.86
C THR A 58 -1.46 15.15 -10.08
N ARG A 59 -0.23 15.63 -10.30
CA ARG A 59 0.58 15.29 -11.49
C ARG A 59 1.29 13.94 -11.38
N PHE A 60 1.62 13.56 -10.15
CA PHE A 60 2.33 12.33 -9.84
C PHE A 60 1.54 11.53 -8.82
N TYR A 61 1.69 10.21 -8.88
CA TYR A 61 1.11 9.28 -7.94
C TYR A 61 2.11 8.17 -7.64
N LEU A 62 2.68 8.22 -6.45
CA LEU A 62 3.49 7.16 -5.87
C LEU A 62 2.55 6.19 -5.16
N THR A 63 2.55 4.93 -5.57
CA THR A 63 1.79 3.87 -4.92
C THR A 63 2.53 3.36 -3.68
N ASP A 64 1.79 2.93 -2.66
CA ASP A 64 2.40 2.43 -1.43
C ASP A 64 3.20 1.13 -1.67
N PHE A 65 2.63 0.15 -2.39
CA PHE A 65 3.27 -1.14 -2.65
C PHE A 65 3.15 -1.60 -4.10
N LYS A 66 4.21 -2.25 -4.59
CA LYS A 66 4.21 -3.08 -5.79
C LYS A 66 4.22 -4.54 -5.37
N VAL A 67 3.35 -5.37 -5.93
CA VAL A 67 3.23 -6.79 -5.59
C VAL A 67 3.32 -7.61 -6.86
N THR A 68 4.29 -8.53 -6.89
CA THR A 68 4.45 -9.52 -7.96
C THR A 68 3.75 -10.80 -7.55
N LEU A 69 2.76 -11.22 -8.32
CA LEU A 69 2.01 -12.46 -8.11
C LEU A 69 2.82 -13.67 -8.55
N ILE A 70 2.37 -14.87 -8.17
CA ILE A 70 3.05 -16.14 -8.47
C ILE A 70 3.12 -16.42 -9.98
N ASP A 71 2.15 -15.90 -10.75
CA ASP A 71 2.15 -16.00 -12.22
C ASP A 71 3.04 -14.93 -12.90
N GLY A 72 3.74 -14.10 -12.12
CA GLY A 72 4.60 -13.02 -12.61
C GLY A 72 3.88 -11.73 -12.96
N SER A 73 2.55 -11.68 -12.87
CA SER A 73 1.80 -10.43 -13.06
C SER A 73 2.01 -9.47 -11.88
N VAL A 74 1.88 -8.17 -12.14
CA VAL A 74 2.10 -7.12 -11.14
C VAL A 74 0.79 -6.40 -10.84
N GLU A 75 0.54 -6.18 -9.56
CA GLU A 75 -0.51 -5.31 -9.05
C GLU A 75 0.07 -4.35 -8.00
N TYR A 76 -0.55 -3.18 -7.86
CA TYR A 76 -0.14 -2.19 -6.88
C TYR A 76 -1.18 -2.08 -5.79
N HIS A 77 -0.74 -2.01 -4.53
CA HIS A 77 -1.64 -1.90 -3.39
C HIS A 77 -1.50 -0.53 -2.76
N GLU A 78 -2.63 0.15 -2.58
CA GLU A 78 -2.70 1.47 -1.95
C GLU A 78 -3.39 1.36 -0.59
N VAL A 79 -2.68 1.67 0.49
CA VAL A 79 -3.21 1.65 1.85
C VAL A 79 -3.85 2.98 2.18
N LYS A 80 -5.14 2.97 2.55
CA LYS A 80 -5.88 4.21 2.86
C LYS A 80 -6.82 4.06 4.04
N GLY A 81 -6.52 4.79 5.11
CA GLY A 81 -7.44 4.98 6.23
C GLY A 81 -8.57 5.99 5.97
N PHE A 82 -8.38 6.96 5.07
CA PHE A 82 -9.38 7.95 4.71
C PHE A 82 -9.25 8.41 3.26
N MET A 83 -10.36 8.48 2.53
CA MET A 83 -10.37 8.89 1.12
C MET A 83 -10.41 10.42 1.01
N THR A 84 -9.30 11.01 0.59
CA THR A 84 -9.23 12.45 0.29
C THR A 84 -9.57 12.73 -1.18
N GLN A 85 -9.92 13.98 -1.51
CA GLN A 85 -10.14 14.38 -2.90
C GLN A 85 -8.90 14.18 -3.78
N LYS A 86 -7.69 14.41 -3.22
CA LYS A 86 -6.42 14.18 -3.93
C LYS A 86 -6.23 12.70 -4.27
N ALA A 87 -6.48 11.80 -3.30
CA ALA A 87 -6.37 10.35 -3.51
C ALA A 87 -7.40 9.86 -4.54
N ASN A 88 -8.66 10.29 -4.42
CA ASN A 88 -9.70 9.96 -5.41
C ASN A 88 -9.33 10.45 -6.82
N THR A 89 -8.74 11.65 -6.93
CA THR A 89 -8.26 12.17 -8.21
C THR A 89 -7.11 11.34 -8.78
N ALA A 90 -6.17 10.87 -7.94
CA ALA A 90 -5.08 10.00 -8.36
C ALA A 90 -5.61 8.67 -8.91
N LEU A 91 -6.51 8.00 -8.18
CA LEU A 91 -7.11 6.74 -8.61
C LEU A 91 -7.90 6.89 -9.92
N LYS A 92 -8.69 7.96 -10.06
CA LYS A 92 -9.39 8.26 -11.33
C LYS A 92 -8.42 8.51 -12.48
N ARG A 93 -7.26 9.11 -12.21
CA ARG A 93 -6.22 9.34 -13.21
C ARG A 93 -5.48 8.05 -13.57
N MET A 94 -5.25 7.15 -12.63
CA MET A 94 -4.74 5.80 -12.91
C MET A 94 -5.68 5.06 -13.85
N ALA A 95 -6.97 4.97 -13.50
CA ALA A 95 -7.97 4.31 -14.34
C ALA A 95 -8.08 4.92 -15.75
N LYS A 96 -7.78 6.22 -15.91
CA LYS A 96 -7.80 6.91 -17.20
C LYS A 96 -6.53 6.72 -18.02
N TYR A 97 -5.36 6.91 -17.42
CA TYR A 97 -4.08 7.01 -18.12
C TYR A 97 -3.26 5.71 -18.10
N TYR A 98 -3.58 4.80 -17.18
CA TYR A 98 -2.92 3.51 -17.00
C TYR A 98 -3.98 2.41 -16.77
N PRO A 99 -4.90 2.18 -17.73
CA PRO A 99 -6.04 1.28 -17.53
C PRO A 99 -5.64 -0.18 -17.30
N ASP A 100 -4.48 -0.60 -17.81
CA ASP A 100 -3.96 -1.96 -17.66
C ASP A 100 -3.28 -2.21 -16.31
N ILE A 101 -3.08 -1.15 -15.52
CA ILE A 101 -2.45 -1.25 -14.20
C ILE A 101 -3.51 -1.50 -13.14
N LYS A 102 -3.43 -2.65 -12.49
CA LYS A 102 -4.31 -3.00 -11.38
C LYS A 102 -3.87 -2.30 -10.10
N ILE A 103 -4.77 -1.49 -9.53
CA ILE A 103 -4.63 -0.89 -8.20
C ILE A 103 -5.63 -1.54 -7.25
N GLU A 104 -5.14 -2.23 -6.22
CA GLU A 104 -5.93 -2.74 -5.11
C GLU A 104 -5.97 -1.70 -3.98
N LEU A 105 -7.15 -1.16 -3.67
CA LEU A 105 -7.31 -0.22 -2.57
C LEU A 105 -7.56 -0.95 -1.25
N ILE A 106 -6.63 -0.83 -0.32
CA ILE A 106 -6.73 -1.36 1.04
C ILE A 106 -7.38 -0.31 1.92
N ASP A 107 -8.71 -0.26 1.84
CA ASP A 107 -9.54 0.61 2.67
C ASP A 107 -9.65 0.09 4.13
N GLY A 108 -10.32 0.87 4.98
CA GLY A 108 -10.48 0.48 6.39
C GLY A 108 -11.23 -0.82 6.62
N LYS A 109 -12.16 -1.19 5.72
CA LYS A 109 -12.90 -2.46 5.83
C LYS A 109 -11.98 -3.63 5.49
N ARG A 110 -11.22 -3.52 4.41
CA ARG A 110 -10.25 -4.53 3.97
C ARG A 110 -9.13 -4.68 4.98
N TYR A 111 -8.57 -3.58 5.47
CA TYR A 111 -7.54 -3.59 6.50
C TYR A 111 -8.04 -4.26 7.79
N ALA A 112 -9.24 -3.93 8.25
CA ALA A 112 -9.82 -4.57 9.44
C ALA A 112 -10.04 -6.09 9.25
N ALA A 113 -10.36 -6.54 8.03
CA ALA A 113 -10.46 -7.97 7.73
C ALA A 113 -9.09 -8.67 7.84
N ILE A 114 -8.03 -8.06 7.33
CA ILE A 114 -6.65 -8.57 7.45
C ILE A 114 -6.24 -8.64 8.92
N VAL A 115 -6.48 -7.58 9.71
CA VAL A 115 -6.19 -7.57 11.15
C VAL A 115 -6.85 -8.75 11.87
N ARG A 116 -8.12 -9.05 11.55
CA ARG A 116 -8.84 -10.18 12.16
C ARG A 116 -8.25 -11.53 11.77
N GLN A 117 -7.80 -11.67 10.52
CA GLN A 117 -7.26 -12.92 9.99
C GLN A 117 -5.86 -13.22 10.52
N VAL A 118 -4.95 -12.23 10.49
CA VAL A 118 -3.52 -12.46 10.72
C VAL A 118 -2.90 -11.61 11.82
N GLY A 119 -3.62 -10.61 12.35
CA GLY A 119 -3.05 -9.65 13.31
C GLY A 119 -2.54 -10.27 14.61
N LYS A 120 -3.11 -11.41 15.03
CA LYS A 120 -2.63 -12.19 16.19
C LYS A 120 -1.54 -13.20 15.83
N ILE A 121 -1.36 -13.50 14.55
CA ILE A 121 -0.41 -14.49 14.03
C ILE A 121 0.96 -13.84 13.80
N ILE A 122 0.96 -12.60 13.32
CA ILE A 122 2.17 -11.85 12.99
C ILE A 122 2.74 -11.19 14.27
N LYS A 123 3.92 -11.67 14.72
CA LYS A 123 4.56 -11.31 16.01
C LYS A 123 4.85 -9.82 16.26
N SER A 124 4.78 -8.96 15.24
CA SER A 124 5.13 -7.53 15.34
C SER A 124 3.99 -6.60 14.88
N TRP A 125 2.75 -7.09 14.84
CA TRP A 125 1.60 -6.27 14.46
C TRP A 125 1.36 -5.12 15.47
N GLU A 126 1.19 -3.89 14.97
CA GLU A 126 1.01 -2.63 15.75
C GLU A 126 -0.42 -2.17 15.97
#